data_AF-W7AFW8-F1
#
_entry.id   AF-W7AFW8-F1
#
_cell.length_a   1.000
_cell.length_b   1.000
_cell.length_c   1.000
_cell.angle_alpha   90.00
_cell.angle_beta   90.00
_cell.angle_gamma   90.00
#
_symmetry.space_group_name_H-M   'P 1'
#
loop_
_entity.id
_entity.type
_entity.pdbx_description
1 polymer ?
#
loop_
_entity_poly.entity_id
_entity_poly.type
_entity_poly.pdbx_seq_one_letter_code
_entity_poly.pdbx_strand_id
1 'polypeptide(L)'
;MAQPSYNIENVYRDINTINGYFREDNLGGGVTIQITDNTIHKYCHYWNTSEQGKCNDYLEMASSGVIYVLKKLKENYDLEYDKLSEYAILWLRYRLNQKSPYFNTKLIDFYNSHIQTNKHYNDKINGSVNMTYKDIIDTKKDLMDIKEMTNFSYPFKLLLLLYDKNNKKSGDCFHLDDANRFAKEFEKLNKDSNNIKDSSYNKLLYRLSDDYNNLI
;
A
#
# COMPACT_ATOMS: atom_id res chain seq x y z
N MET A 1 19.91 14.72 8.28
CA MET A 1 18.59 14.12 8.55
C MET A 1 18.72 13.29 9.81
N ALA A 2 17.81 13.44 10.77
CA ALA A 2 17.79 12.59 11.96
C ALA A 2 17.55 11.14 11.52
N GLN A 3 18.25 10.17 12.13
CA GLN A 3 17.97 8.76 11.86
C GLN A 3 16.52 8.46 12.27
N PRO A 4 15.73 7.77 11.43
CA PRO A 4 14.39 7.38 11.82
C PRO A 4 14.46 6.49 13.06
N SER A 5 13.50 6.62 13.97
CA SER A 5 13.37 5.76 15.16
C SER A 5 13.02 4.30 14.81
N TYR A 6 12.67 4.04 13.55
CA TYR A 6 12.23 2.74 13.06
C TYR A 6 13.12 2.22 11.93
N ASN A 7 13.12 0.91 11.76
CA ASN A 7 13.85 0.25 10.68
C ASN A 7 12.95 0.10 9.43
N ILE A 8 13.27 0.83 8.36
CA ILE A 8 12.54 0.82 7.09
C ILE A 8 12.47 -0.56 6.42
N GLU A 9 13.49 -1.41 6.60
CA GLU A 9 13.50 -2.79 6.11
C GLU A 9 12.37 -3.61 6.76
N ASN A 10 12.12 -3.40 8.06
CA ASN A 10 11.04 -4.07 8.75
C ASN A 10 9.66 -3.56 8.29
N VAL A 11 9.52 -2.27 7.99
CA VAL A 11 8.30 -1.69 7.41
C VAL A 11 7.96 -2.36 6.08
N TYR A 12 8.90 -2.39 5.14
CA TYR A 12 8.68 -3.04 3.83
C TYR A 12 8.43 -4.54 3.96
N ARG A 13 9.10 -5.23 4.89
CA ARG A 13 8.84 -6.65 5.16
C ARG A 13 7.41 -6.89 5.64
N ASP A 14 6.90 -6.07 6.55
CA ASP A 14 5.51 -6.20 7.04
C ASP A 14 4.51 -5.90 5.93
N ILE A 15 4.74 -4.85 5.11
CA ILE A 15 3.91 -4.57 3.94
C ILE A 15 3.92 -5.75 2.95
N ASN A 16 5.10 -6.33 2.68
CA ASN A 16 5.22 -7.47 1.78
C ASN A 16 4.52 -8.72 2.34
N THR A 17 4.57 -8.92 3.66
CA THR A 17 3.83 -9.99 4.34
C THR A 17 2.32 -9.82 4.15
N ILE A 18 1.81 -8.59 4.31
CA ILE A 18 0.40 -8.26 4.08
C ILE A 18 -0.01 -8.49 2.62
N ASN A 19 0.90 -8.35 1.65
CA ASN A 19 0.59 -8.70 0.26
C ASN A 19 0.13 -10.16 0.10
N GLY A 20 0.69 -11.07 0.90
CA GLY A 20 0.33 -12.49 0.89
C GLY A 20 -0.99 -12.82 1.59
N TYR A 21 -1.61 -11.86 2.29
CA TYR A 21 -2.79 -12.11 3.13
C TYR A 21 -4.08 -12.27 2.33
N PHE A 22 -4.12 -11.92 1.06
CA PHE A 22 -5.24 -12.34 0.23
C PHE A 22 -4.83 -12.49 -1.21
N ARG A 23 -5.46 -13.44 -1.89
CA ARG A 23 -5.29 -13.71 -3.31
C ARG A 23 -6.54 -14.37 -3.88
N GLU A 24 -6.63 -14.34 -5.20
CA GLU A 24 -7.61 -15.11 -5.94
C GLU A 24 -6.91 -16.23 -6.68
N ASP A 25 -7.32 -17.46 -6.41
CA ASP A 25 -6.81 -18.66 -7.07
C ASP A 25 -7.88 -19.15 -8.07
N ASN A 26 -7.46 -19.38 -9.32
CA ASN A 26 -8.31 -19.98 -10.35
C ASN A 26 -8.14 -21.50 -10.30
N LEU A 27 -9.21 -22.21 -9.93
CA LEU A 27 -9.18 -23.69 -9.85
C LEU A 27 -9.42 -24.38 -11.20
N GLY A 28 -9.52 -23.61 -12.29
CA GLY A 28 -9.94 -24.10 -13.60
C GLY A 28 -11.46 -24.10 -13.76
N GLY A 29 -11.94 -24.27 -15.01
CA GLY A 29 -13.38 -24.33 -15.31
C GLY A 29 -14.17 -23.03 -15.06
N GLY A 30 -13.50 -21.89 -14.91
CA GLY A 30 -14.15 -20.60 -14.60
C GLY A 30 -14.44 -20.36 -13.13
N VAL A 31 -14.00 -21.25 -12.23
CA VAL A 31 -14.16 -21.08 -10.77
C VAL A 31 -12.96 -20.34 -10.20
N THR A 32 -13.24 -19.22 -9.53
CA THR A 32 -12.28 -18.43 -8.77
C THR A 32 -12.61 -18.52 -7.29
N ILE A 33 -11.61 -18.85 -6.47
CA ILE A 33 -11.73 -18.81 -5.00
C ILE A 33 -10.93 -17.64 -4.46
N GLN A 34 -11.53 -16.92 -3.51
CA GLN A 34 -10.86 -15.88 -2.74
C GLN A 34 -10.31 -16.48 -1.45
N ILE A 35 -9.00 -16.37 -1.27
CA ILE A 35 -8.32 -16.75 -0.04
C ILE A 35 -8.00 -15.45 0.70
N THR A 36 -8.43 -15.37 1.95
CA THR A 36 -8.17 -14.21 2.83
C THR A 36 -7.64 -14.71 4.16
N ASP A 37 -6.58 -14.08 4.65
CA ASP A 37 -6.07 -14.25 5.99
C ASP A 37 -7.08 -13.66 6.98
N ASN A 38 -7.33 -14.39 8.07
CA ASN A 38 -8.27 -13.99 9.11
C ASN A 38 -7.96 -12.58 9.68
N THR A 39 -6.72 -12.13 9.57
CA THR A 39 -6.27 -10.82 10.04
C THR A 39 -6.89 -9.67 9.25
N ILE A 40 -6.93 -9.75 7.91
CA ILE A 40 -7.66 -8.77 7.08
C ILE A 40 -9.15 -9.00 7.23
N HIS A 41 -9.58 -10.26 7.34
CA HIS A 41 -10.98 -10.62 7.43
C HIS A 41 -11.71 -9.91 8.59
N LYS A 42 -11.04 -9.70 9.73
CA LYS A 42 -11.57 -8.94 10.87
C LYS A 42 -12.02 -7.51 10.54
N TYR A 43 -11.48 -6.92 9.48
CA TYR A 43 -11.80 -5.57 9.02
C TYR A 43 -12.78 -5.55 7.84
N CYS A 44 -13.27 -6.72 7.41
CA CYS A 44 -14.30 -6.87 6.40
C CYS A 44 -15.69 -6.62 7.00
N HIS A 45 -16.09 -5.36 7.09
CA HIS A 45 -17.40 -5.00 7.61
C HIS A 45 -17.93 -3.74 6.91
N TYR A 46 -18.99 -3.89 6.12
CA TYR A 46 -19.50 -2.84 5.23
C TYR A 46 -20.95 -2.52 5.56
N TRP A 47 -21.41 -1.30 5.28
CA TRP A 47 -22.77 -0.86 5.61
C TRP A 47 -23.86 -1.76 5.02
N ASN A 48 -23.59 -2.38 3.87
CA ASN A 48 -24.56 -3.21 3.16
C ASN A 48 -24.53 -4.69 3.55
N THR A 49 -23.61 -5.12 4.43
CA THR A 49 -23.55 -6.50 4.92
C THR A 49 -23.91 -6.61 6.40
N SER A 50 -24.72 -7.63 6.72
CA SER A 50 -25.19 -7.93 8.07
C SER A 50 -24.13 -8.66 8.90
N GLU A 51 -23.15 -9.30 8.25
CA GLU A 51 -22.20 -10.19 8.88
C GLU A 51 -20.81 -9.54 8.97
N GLN A 52 -20.34 -9.35 10.19
CA GLN A 52 -18.98 -8.91 10.46
C GLN A 52 -18.00 -10.01 10.05
N GLY A 53 -16.90 -9.60 9.42
CA GLY A 53 -15.83 -10.51 9.09
C GLY A 53 -16.15 -11.40 7.90
N LYS A 54 -16.77 -10.84 6.86
CA LYS A 54 -16.88 -11.47 5.53
C LYS A 54 -16.68 -10.40 4.47
N CYS A 55 -15.57 -10.49 3.73
CA CYS A 55 -15.41 -9.73 2.49
C CYS A 55 -16.11 -10.50 1.37
N ASN A 56 -16.93 -9.81 0.58
CA ASN A 56 -17.64 -10.38 -0.55
C ASN A 56 -16.79 -10.45 -1.82
N ASP A 57 -15.81 -9.54 -1.93
CA ASP A 57 -14.99 -9.41 -3.13
C ASP A 57 -13.57 -8.89 -2.85
N TYR A 58 -12.79 -8.80 -3.93
CA TYR A 58 -11.42 -8.29 -3.92
C TYR A 58 -11.30 -6.83 -3.46
N LEU A 59 -12.29 -6.00 -3.75
CA LEU A 59 -12.27 -4.58 -3.41
C LEU A 59 -12.53 -4.37 -1.92
N GLU A 60 -13.45 -5.14 -1.35
CA GLU A 60 -13.66 -5.20 0.10
C GLU A 60 -12.42 -5.75 0.82
N MET A 61 -11.72 -6.74 0.26
CA MET A 61 -10.44 -7.21 0.85
C MET A 61 -9.35 -6.14 0.77
N ALA A 62 -9.24 -5.44 -0.35
CA ALA A 62 -8.28 -4.36 -0.51
C ALA A 62 -8.56 -3.20 0.47
N SER A 63 -9.82 -2.77 0.62
CA SER A 63 -10.18 -1.74 1.59
C SER A 63 -9.92 -2.17 3.04
N SER A 64 -10.29 -3.41 3.40
CA SER A 64 -9.98 -3.98 4.73
C SER A 64 -8.47 -4.07 4.98
N GLY A 65 -7.70 -4.38 3.93
CA GLY A 65 -6.25 -4.43 4.00
C GLY A 65 -5.60 -3.05 4.21
N VAL A 66 -6.16 -1.97 3.67
CA VAL A 66 -5.70 -0.58 3.95
C VAL A 66 -5.77 -0.31 5.46
N ILE A 67 -6.89 -0.64 6.09
CA ILE A 67 -7.08 -0.48 7.55
C ILE A 67 -6.03 -1.28 8.31
N TYR A 68 -5.79 -2.53 7.89
CA TYR A 68 -4.80 -3.37 8.55
C TYR A 68 -3.36 -2.89 8.35
N VAL A 69 -2.98 -2.40 7.17
CA VAL A 69 -1.66 -1.78 6.93
C VAL A 69 -1.44 -0.62 7.89
N LEU A 70 -2.40 0.30 8.00
CA LEU A 70 -2.31 1.44 8.91
C LEU A 70 -2.10 1.00 10.36
N LYS A 71 -2.96 0.08 10.84
CA LYS A 71 -2.86 -0.47 12.19
C LYS A 71 -1.48 -1.09 12.44
N LYS A 72 -1.08 -2.02 11.58
CA LYS A 72 0.15 -2.81 11.75
C LYS A 72 1.36 -1.90 11.80
N LEU A 73 1.44 -0.94 10.88
CA LEU A 73 2.57 -0.02 10.81
C LEU A 73 2.59 0.98 11.98
N LYS A 74 1.43 1.46 12.43
CA LYS A 74 1.36 2.35 13.60
C LYS A 74 1.81 1.64 14.88
N GLU A 75 1.30 0.43 15.12
CA GLU A 75 1.62 -0.35 16.33
C GLU A 75 3.09 -0.78 16.38
N ASN A 76 3.70 -1.10 15.24
CA ASN A 76 5.05 -1.67 15.20
C ASN A 76 6.19 -0.63 15.10
N TYR A 77 5.93 0.53 14.51
CA TYR A 77 7.02 1.44 14.07
C TYR A 77 6.79 2.89 14.47
N ASP A 78 5.67 3.21 15.13
CA ASP A 78 5.27 4.56 15.53
C ASP A 78 5.47 5.62 14.42
N LEU A 79 5.15 5.24 13.18
CA LEU A 79 5.29 6.12 12.03
C LEU A 79 4.41 7.37 12.18
N GLU A 80 4.90 8.48 11.63
CA GLU A 80 4.11 9.70 11.43
C GLU A 80 2.89 9.41 10.55
N TYR A 81 1.78 10.09 10.82
CA TYR A 81 0.49 9.85 10.14
C TYR A 81 0.58 10.06 8.62
N ASP A 82 1.33 11.07 8.19
CA ASP A 82 1.63 11.35 6.79
C ASP A 82 2.28 10.14 6.10
N LYS A 83 3.30 9.55 6.73
CA LYS A 83 4.03 8.40 6.19
C LYS A 83 3.20 7.12 6.22
N LEU A 84 2.36 6.94 7.24
CA LEU A 84 1.39 5.84 7.30
C LEU A 84 0.40 5.90 6.13
N SER A 85 -0.16 7.08 5.88
CA SER A 85 -1.12 7.29 4.79
C SER A 85 -0.46 7.08 3.42
N GLU A 86 0.75 7.63 3.20
CA GLU A 86 1.55 7.40 2.00
C GLU A 86 1.73 5.90 1.70
N TYR A 87 2.13 5.09 2.68
CA TYR A 87 2.29 3.64 2.48
C TYR A 87 0.99 2.91 2.24
N ALA A 88 -0.08 3.26 2.96
CA ALA A 88 -1.37 2.62 2.80
C ALA A 88 -1.95 2.87 1.39
N ILE A 89 -1.80 4.08 0.86
CA ILE A 89 -2.25 4.46 -0.50
C ILE A 89 -1.37 3.80 -1.57
N LEU A 90 -0.04 3.79 -1.41
CA LEU A 90 0.87 3.05 -2.31
C LEU A 90 0.55 1.56 -2.37
N TRP A 91 0.34 0.96 -1.19
CA TRP A 91 -0.05 -0.43 -1.07
C TRP A 91 -1.37 -0.70 -1.81
N LEU A 92 -2.40 0.11 -1.58
CA LEU A 92 -3.68 -0.02 -2.27
C LEU A 92 -3.51 0.07 -3.79
N ARG A 93 -2.80 1.08 -4.29
CA ARG A 93 -2.53 1.24 -5.74
C ARG A 93 -1.86 0.01 -6.31
N TYR A 94 -0.85 -0.51 -5.62
CA TYR A 94 -0.16 -1.73 -6.02
C TYR A 94 -1.11 -2.93 -6.08
N ARG A 95 -1.95 -3.14 -5.05
CA ARG A 95 -2.93 -4.22 -5.01
C ARG A 95 -3.93 -4.15 -6.15
N LEU A 96 -4.45 -2.96 -6.48
CA LEU A 96 -5.36 -2.78 -7.60
C LEU A 96 -4.65 -3.03 -8.95
N ASN A 97 -3.39 -2.61 -9.10
CA ASN A 97 -2.61 -2.87 -10.31
C ASN A 97 -2.36 -4.35 -10.60
N GLN A 98 -2.30 -5.21 -9.58
CA GLN A 98 -2.05 -6.64 -9.80
C GLN A 98 -3.29 -7.40 -10.29
N LYS A 99 -4.48 -6.77 -10.35
CA LYS A 99 -5.73 -7.48 -10.63
C LYS A 99 -6.57 -6.81 -11.69
N SER A 100 -6.88 -7.55 -12.76
CA SER A 100 -7.91 -7.17 -13.74
C SER A 100 -9.32 -7.37 -13.13
N PRO A 101 -10.28 -6.46 -13.37
CA PRO A 101 -10.21 -5.26 -14.24
C PRO A 101 -9.76 -3.97 -13.51
N TYR A 102 -9.27 -4.09 -12.27
CA TYR A 102 -9.05 -2.95 -11.37
C TYR A 102 -7.78 -2.12 -11.62
N PHE A 103 -7.00 -2.48 -12.64
CA PHE A 103 -5.78 -1.75 -13.01
C PHE A 103 -6.04 -0.25 -13.27
N ASN A 104 -7.19 0.11 -13.84
CA ASN A 104 -7.53 1.52 -14.13
C ASN A 104 -8.44 2.16 -13.07
N THR A 105 -8.66 1.50 -11.93
CA THR A 105 -9.48 2.05 -10.86
C THR A 105 -8.89 3.37 -10.37
N LYS A 106 -9.72 4.42 -10.36
CA LYS A 106 -9.40 5.71 -9.76
C LYS A 106 -9.42 5.56 -8.24
N LEU A 107 -8.35 5.96 -7.57
CA LEU A 107 -8.24 5.78 -6.11
C LEU A 107 -9.31 6.58 -5.35
N ILE A 108 -9.66 7.78 -5.83
CA ILE A 108 -10.71 8.59 -5.21
C ILE A 108 -12.08 7.90 -5.25
N ASP A 109 -12.43 7.26 -6.38
CA ASP A 109 -13.69 6.53 -6.53
C ASP A 109 -13.70 5.28 -5.63
N PHE A 110 -12.57 4.57 -5.57
CA PHE A 110 -12.39 3.42 -4.69
C PHE A 110 -12.55 3.83 -3.22
N TYR A 111 -11.91 4.93 -2.82
CA TYR A 111 -11.96 5.43 -1.46
C TYR A 111 -13.39 5.78 -1.05
N ASN A 112 -14.13 6.52 -1.89
CA ASN A 112 -15.52 6.88 -1.60
C ASN A 112 -16.43 5.64 -1.52
N SER A 113 -16.21 4.64 -2.36
CA SER A 113 -17.11 3.48 -2.48
C SER A 113 -16.79 2.36 -1.49
N HIS A 114 -15.52 2.17 -1.12
CA HIS A 114 -15.07 1.04 -0.31
C HIS A 114 -14.33 1.44 0.98
N ILE A 115 -13.57 2.53 1.02
CA ILE A 115 -12.87 2.90 2.27
C ILE A 115 -13.84 3.59 3.22
N GLN A 116 -14.56 4.62 2.74
CA GLN A 116 -15.49 5.39 3.58
C GLN A 116 -16.69 4.58 4.07
N THR A 117 -17.11 3.58 3.30
CA THR A 117 -18.26 2.71 3.61
C THR A 117 -17.90 1.52 4.51
N ASN A 118 -16.61 1.32 4.78
CA ASN A 118 -16.16 0.32 5.75
C ASN A 118 -16.50 0.81 7.16
N LYS A 119 -17.16 -0.02 7.97
CA LYS A 119 -17.60 0.35 9.33
C LYS A 119 -16.43 0.64 10.27
N HIS A 120 -15.24 0.10 10.01
CA HIS A 120 -14.03 0.38 10.78
C HIS A 120 -13.39 1.73 10.42
N TYR A 121 -13.85 2.42 9.38
CA TYR A 121 -13.25 3.66 8.90
C TYR A 121 -13.12 4.76 9.97
N ASN A 122 -14.14 4.87 10.84
CA ASN A 122 -14.15 5.85 11.94
C ASN A 122 -13.64 5.29 13.27
N ASP A 123 -13.16 4.05 13.29
CA ASP A 123 -12.60 3.46 14.51
C ASP A 123 -11.29 4.16 14.87
N LYS A 124 -11.05 4.26 16.18
CA LYS A 124 -9.76 4.75 16.69
C LYS A 124 -8.67 3.72 16.39
N ILE A 125 -7.53 4.21 15.94
CA ILE A 125 -6.35 3.37 15.79
C ILE A 125 -5.65 3.22 17.14
N ASN A 126 -5.39 1.97 17.53
CA ASN A 126 -4.63 1.67 18.74
C ASN A 126 -3.21 2.25 18.63
N GLY A 127 -2.68 2.77 19.75
CA GLY A 127 -1.37 3.42 19.77
C GLY A 127 -1.35 4.87 19.28
N SER A 128 -2.52 5.51 19.12
CA SER A 128 -2.64 6.95 18.84
C SER A 128 -3.48 7.67 19.90
N VAL A 129 -3.20 8.95 20.10
CA VAL A 129 -4.07 9.83 20.92
C VAL A 129 -5.16 10.38 20.02
N ASN A 130 -6.34 9.76 20.05
CA ASN A 130 -7.58 10.23 19.40
C ASN A 130 -7.60 10.29 17.86
N MET A 131 -6.70 9.63 17.13
CA MET A 131 -6.80 9.54 15.67
C MET A 131 -7.66 8.34 15.25
N THR A 132 -8.48 8.54 14.23
CA THR A 132 -9.21 7.47 13.53
C THR A 132 -8.47 7.03 12.26
N TYR A 133 -8.84 5.89 11.68
CA TYR A 133 -8.30 5.50 10.37
C TYR A 133 -8.60 6.54 9.30
N LYS A 134 -9.83 7.11 9.32
CA LYS A 134 -10.21 8.28 8.52
C LYS A 134 -9.20 9.41 8.64
N ASP A 135 -8.91 9.85 9.86
CA ASP A 135 -8.06 11.04 10.07
C ASP A 135 -6.67 10.83 9.50
N ILE A 136 -6.13 9.61 9.62
CA ILE A 136 -4.82 9.27 9.05
C ILE A 136 -4.87 9.25 7.53
N ILE A 137 -5.83 8.55 6.92
CA ILE A 137 -5.91 8.47 5.46
C ILE A 137 -6.08 9.88 4.86
N ASP A 138 -6.92 10.70 5.49
CA ASP A 138 -7.23 12.05 5.03
C ASP A 138 -6.01 13.00 5.03
N THR A 139 -4.95 12.71 5.81
CA THR A 139 -3.70 13.51 5.78
C THR A 139 -3.01 13.53 4.43
N LYS A 140 -3.22 12.50 3.59
CA LYS A 140 -2.61 12.36 2.25
C LYS A 140 -3.64 12.02 1.19
N LYS A 141 -4.88 12.45 1.40
CA LYS A 141 -5.97 12.20 0.45
C LYS A 141 -5.67 12.75 -0.94
N ASP A 142 -4.88 13.81 -1.04
CA ASP A 142 -4.41 14.41 -2.28
C ASP A 142 -3.64 13.42 -3.17
N LEU A 143 -3.01 12.37 -2.60
CA LEU A 143 -2.37 11.31 -3.38
C LEU A 143 -3.38 10.48 -4.19
N MET A 144 -4.64 10.42 -3.76
CA MET A 144 -5.71 9.69 -4.47
C MET A 144 -6.18 10.40 -5.74
N ASP A 145 -5.89 11.71 -5.86
CA ASP A 145 -6.24 12.54 -7.01
C ASP A 145 -5.15 12.52 -8.10
N ILE A 146 -3.99 11.90 -7.83
CA ILE A 146 -2.92 11.72 -8.81
C ILE A 146 -3.42 10.78 -9.92
N LYS A 147 -3.54 11.29 -11.14
CA LYS A 147 -4.03 10.51 -12.30
C LYS A 147 -3.05 9.40 -12.68
N GLU A 148 -1.76 9.70 -12.60
CA GLU A 148 -0.64 8.83 -12.97
C GLU A 148 -0.21 7.91 -11.82
N MET A 149 -1.05 7.73 -10.80
CA MET A 149 -0.71 6.93 -9.62
C MET A 149 -0.35 5.48 -9.95
N THR A 150 -0.87 4.95 -11.07
CA THR A 150 -0.49 3.63 -11.61
C THR A 150 1.01 3.52 -11.89
N ASN A 151 1.68 4.61 -12.28
CA ASN A 151 3.11 4.63 -12.60
C ASN A 151 3.99 4.39 -11.36
N PHE A 152 3.47 4.65 -10.15
CA PHE A 152 4.18 4.40 -8.88
C PHE A 152 4.12 2.93 -8.44
N SER A 153 3.18 2.14 -8.97
CA SER A 153 2.99 0.76 -8.53
C SER A 153 4.19 -0.14 -8.82
N TYR A 154 4.86 0.04 -9.96
CA TYR A 154 5.97 -0.82 -10.34
C TYR A 154 7.27 -0.47 -9.58
N PRO A 155 7.65 0.82 -9.45
CA PRO A 155 8.72 1.24 -8.53
C PRO A 155 8.48 0.78 -7.09
N PHE A 156 7.25 0.88 -6.58
CA PHE A 156 6.92 0.39 -5.23
C PHE A 156 7.10 -1.13 -5.10
N LYS A 157 6.70 -1.91 -6.12
CA LYS A 157 6.96 -3.36 -6.19
C LYS A 157 8.46 -3.66 -6.12
N LEU A 158 9.28 -2.91 -6.85
CA LEU A 158 10.74 -3.11 -6.85
C LEU A 158 11.33 -2.84 -5.46
N LEU A 159 10.86 -1.81 -4.74
CA LEU A 159 11.28 -1.60 -3.35
C LEU A 159 10.89 -2.76 -2.43
N LEU A 160 9.67 -3.30 -2.55
CA LEU A 160 9.26 -4.49 -1.80
C LEU A 160 10.22 -5.67 -2.04
N LEU A 161 10.67 -5.86 -3.29
CA LEU A 161 11.63 -6.90 -3.65
C LEU A 161 13.04 -6.63 -3.09
N LEU A 162 13.52 -5.39 -3.18
CA LEU A 162 14.86 -5.00 -2.70
C LEU A 162 14.98 -5.09 -1.17
N TYR A 163 13.88 -4.85 -0.45
CA TYR A 163 13.80 -5.01 1.00
C TYR A 163 13.50 -6.45 1.45
N ASP A 164 13.18 -7.38 0.54
CA ASP A 164 12.96 -8.77 0.89
C ASP A 164 14.28 -9.49 1.18
N LYS A 165 14.45 -9.94 2.42
CA LYS A 165 15.64 -10.69 2.88
C LYS A 165 15.85 -12.00 2.14
N ASN A 166 14.80 -12.60 1.59
CA ASN A 166 14.93 -13.82 0.81
C ASN A 166 15.62 -13.55 -0.54
N ASN A 167 15.43 -12.35 -1.11
CA ASN A 167 16.17 -11.90 -2.29
C ASN A 167 17.63 -11.57 -1.96
N LYS A 168 17.97 -11.22 -0.72
CA LYS A 168 19.38 -11.06 -0.30
C LYS A 168 20.15 -12.39 -0.28
N LYS A 169 19.47 -13.53 -0.19
CA LYS A 169 20.09 -14.87 -0.18
C LYS A 169 20.28 -15.48 -1.57
N SER A 170 19.62 -14.98 -2.61
CA SER A 170 19.73 -15.49 -3.97
C SER A 170 20.99 -15.01 -4.72
N GLY A 171 21.84 -14.21 -4.06
CA GLY A 171 23.09 -13.66 -4.58
C GLY A 171 22.97 -12.19 -4.98
N ASP A 172 24.11 -11.48 -5.05
CA ASP A 172 24.17 -10.04 -5.32
C ASP A 172 23.57 -9.63 -6.68
N CYS A 173 23.54 -10.53 -7.67
CA CYS A 173 23.09 -10.22 -9.03
C CYS A 173 21.60 -9.88 -9.15
N PHE A 174 20.70 -10.61 -8.45
CA PHE A 174 19.25 -10.33 -8.53
C PHE A 174 18.91 -8.99 -7.91
N HIS A 175 19.60 -8.65 -6.81
CA HIS A 175 19.44 -7.37 -6.13
C HIS A 175 19.92 -6.21 -7.01
N LEU A 176 21.04 -6.39 -7.73
CA LEU A 176 21.56 -5.41 -8.69
C LEU A 176 20.61 -5.18 -9.87
N ASP A 177 20.02 -6.23 -10.44
CA ASP A 177 19.07 -6.10 -11.56
C ASP A 177 17.79 -5.35 -11.16
N ASP A 178 17.23 -5.66 -10.00
CA ASP A 178 16.03 -4.96 -9.51
C ASP A 178 16.34 -3.52 -9.09
N ALA A 179 17.54 -3.25 -8.55
CA ALA A 179 18.01 -1.89 -8.26
C ALA A 179 18.18 -1.07 -9.55
N ASN A 180 18.79 -1.64 -10.59
CA ASN A 180 18.91 -1.02 -11.90
C ASN A 180 17.53 -0.75 -12.54
N ARG A 181 16.59 -1.69 -12.41
CA ARG A 181 15.20 -1.48 -12.85
C ARG A 181 14.54 -0.36 -12.07
N PHE A 182 14.74 -0.29 -10.75
CA PHE A 182 14.18 0.79 -9.93
C PHE A 182 14.73 2.13 -10.39
N ALA A 183 16.05 2.27 -10.54
CA ALA A 183 16.68 3.49 -10.99
C ALA A 183 16.13 3.96 -12.36
N LYS A 184 15.96 3.03 -13.31
CA LYS A 184 15.40 3.34 -14.64
C LYS A 184 13.95 3.80 -14.58
N GLU A 185 13.11 3.14 -13.79
CA GLU A 185 11.69 3.53 -13.67
C GLU A 185 11.54 4.82 -12.87
N PHE A 186 12.37 5.02 -11.84
CA PHE A 186 12.42 6.26 -11.08
C PHE A 186 12.84 7.45 -11.96
N GLU A 187 13.82 7.27 -12.85
CA GLU A 187 14.21 8.31 -13.81
C GLU A 187 13.05 8.75 -14.71
N LYS A 188 12.19 7.79 -15.14
CA LYS A 188 10.99 8.12 -15.91
C LYS A 188 10.00 8.94 -15.10
N LEU A 189 9.73 8.56 -13.84
CA LEU A 189 8.85 9.33 -12.95
C LEU A 189 9.42 10.74 -12.72
N ASN A 190 10.74 10.86 -12.58
CA ASN A 190 11.39 12.15 -12.35
C ASN A 190 11.30 13.10 -13.56
N LYS A 191 11.20 12.57 -14.78
CA LYS A 191 11.03 13.34 -16.03
C LYS A 191 9.58 13.61 -16.40
N ASP A 192 8.62 13.08 -15.65
CA ASP A 192 7.18 13.29 -15.88
C ASP A 192 6.83 14.77 -15.70
N SER A 193 5.97 15.31 -16.57
CA SER A 193 5.55 16.71 -16.49
C SER A 193 4.74 17.03 -15.22
N ASN A 194 4.19 16.01 -14.55
CA ASN A 194 3.49 16.16 -13.28
C ASN A 194 4.45 16.26 -12.07
N ASN A 195 5.75 16.01 -12.27
CA ASN A 195 6.80 16.21 -11.27
C ASN A 195 7.12 17.71 -11.07
N ILE A 196 6.09 18.47 -10.72
CA ILE A 196 6.18 19.88 -10.37
C ILE A 196 6.56 19.97 -8.89
N LYS A 197 7.50 20.85 -8.57
CA LYS A 197 7.92 21.08 -7.18
C LYS A 197 6.72 21.29 -6.25
N ASP A 198 6.76 20.64 -5.10
CA ASP A 198 5.75 20.70 -4.03
C ASP A 198 4.38 20.06 -4.38
N SER A 199 4.23 19.50 -5.59
CA SER A 199 3.04 18.71 -5.95
C SER A 199 2.97 17.40 -5.17
N SER A 200 1.76 16.85 -5.03
CA SER A 200 1.53 15.54 -4.42
C SER A 200 2.33 14.43 -5.10
N TYR A 201 2.45 14.49 -6.44
CA TYR A 201 3.30 13.60 -7.23
C TYR A 201 4.78 13.72 -6.82
N ASN A 202 5.30 14.95 -6.74
CA ASN A 202 6.69 15.20 -6.37
C ASN A 202 7.00 14.73 -4.94
N LYS A 203 6.09 14.95 -3.98
CA LYS A 203 6.24 14.47 -2.60
C LYS A 203 6.26 12.95 -2.51
N LEU A 204 5.37 12.28 -3.26
CA LEU A 204 5.35 10.81 -3.31
C LEU A 204 6.62 10.24 -3.97
N LEU A 205 7.08 10.89 -5.05
CA LEU A 205 8.34 10.53 -5.70
C LEU A 205 9.53 10.67 -4.74
N TYR A 206 9.58 11.78 -3.99
CA TYR A 206 10.58 12.01 -2.95
C TYR A 206 10.56 10.91 -1.88
N ARG A 207 9.37 10.45 -1.45
CA ARG A 207 9.24 9.33 -0.50
C ARG A 207 9.89 8.05 -1.04
N LEU A 208 9.61 7.67 -2.29
CA LEU A 208 10.23 6.48 -2.89
C LEU A 208 11.75 6.63 -3.04
N SER A 209 12.24 7.85 -3.32
CA SER A 209 13.67 8.13 -3.38
C SER A 209 14.34 7.98 -2.02
N ASP A 210 13.76 8.57 -0.99
CA ASP A 210 14.24 8.48 0.39
C ASP A 210 14.28 7.02 0.87
N ASP A 211 13.20 6.28 0.62
CA ASP A 211 13.13 4.86 0.96
C ASP A 211 14.13 4.01 0.15
N TYR A 212 14.41 4.33 -1.12
CA TYR A 212 15.47 3.65 -1.89
C TYR A 212 16.87 3.97 -1.35
N ASN A 213 17.15 5.23 -1.03
CA ASN A 213 18.46 5.66 -0.55
C ASN A 213 18.82 5.02 0.79
N ASN A 214 17.84 4.63 1.61
CA ASN A 214 18.09 3.87 2.85
C ASN A 214 18.59 2.43 2.62
N LEU A 215 18.63 1.93 1.37
CA LEU A 215 19.25 0.64 1.02
C LEU A 215 20.76 0.75 0.78
N ILE A 216 21.28 1.95 0.54
CA ILE A 216 22.65 2.26 0.10
C ILE A 216 23.42 2.87 1.28
#